data_AF-A0A3G8GF37-F1
#
_entry.id   AF-A0A3G8GF37-F1
#
_cell.length_a   1.000
_cell.length_b   1.000
_cell.length_c   1.000
_cell.angle_alpha   90.00
_cell.angle_beta   90.00
_cell.angle_gamma   90.00
#
_symmetry.space_group_name_H-M   'P 1'
#
loop_
_entity.id
_entity.type
_entity.pdbx_description
1 polymer ?
#
loop_
_entity_poly.entity_id
_entity_poly.type
_entity_poly.pdbx_seq_one_letter_code
_entity_poly.pdbx_strand_id
1 'polypeptide(L)'
;MTDASPPPRDWGIDGTYVFDGDRSRQGYPVNKLCMSLTRPENRERFRQDEDAYMASFGLSEAQKRAIRDRDWLELVRLGGNIYYMIKIGATVGAGLYTMGAQMRGQSLDEFLATRQDKGAV
;
A
#
# COMPACT_ATOMS: atom_id res chain seq x y z
N MET A 1 -5.47 -5.51 -29.89
CA MET A 1 -5.95 -5.67 -28.50
C MET A 1 -5.29 -6.92 -27.93
N THR A 2 -4.20 -6.74 -27.18
CA THR A 2 -3.66 -7.65 -26.15
C THR A 2 -2.45 -6.93 -25.54
N ASP A 3 -2.71 -5.92 -24.71
CA ASP A 3 -1.68 -5.29 -23.87
C ASP A 3 -1.59 -6.07 -22.56
N ALA A 4 -1.06 -7.29 -22.64
CA ALA A 4 -0.63 -7.98 -21.43
C ALA A 4 0.80 -7.49 -21.18
N SER A 5 0.94 -6.50 -20.28
CA SER A 5 2.24 -6.11 -19.77
C SER A 5 2.99 -7.37 -19.30
N PRO A 6 4.30 -7.49 -19.58
CA PRO A 6 5.08 -8.65 -19.18
C PRO A 6 4.98 -8.87 -17.66
N PRO A 7 5.12 -10.12 -17.19
CA PRO A 7 5.10 -10.40 -15.76
C PRO A 7 6.21 -9.58 -15.06
N PRO A 8 5.99 -9.16 -13.80
CA PRO A 8 6.98 -8.39 -13.06
C PRO A 8 8.34 -9.10 -13.05
N ARG A 9 9.41 -8.34 -13.22
CA ARG A 9 10.78 -8.87 -13.17
C ARG A 9 11.04 -9.50 -11.80
N ASP A 10 11.61 -10.70 -11.81
CA ASP A 10 12.24 -11.31 -10.64
C ASP A 10 13.66 -10.76 -10.47
N TRP A 11 13.93 -10.22 -9.29
CA TRP A 11 15.22 -9.63 -8.94
C TRP A 11 16.11 -10.58 -8.14
N GLY A 12 15.64 -11.81 -7.85
CA GLY A 12 16.40 -12.80 -7.09
C GLY A 12 16.58 -12.46 -5.61
N ILE A 13 15.67 -11.65 -5.04
CA ILE A 13 15.70 -11.23 -3.64
C ILE A 13 14.41 -11.69 -2.97
N ASP A 14 14.51 -12.70 -2.10
CA ASP A 14 13.36 -13.30 -1.43
C ASP A 14 12.54 -12.26 -0.66
N GLY A 15 11.21 -12.37 -0.77
CA GLY A 15 10.26 -11.49 -0.10
C GLY A 15 10.30 -10.02 -0.56
N THR A 16 11.03 -9.69 -1.61
CA THR A 16 11.24 -8.30 -2.06
C THR A 16 10.56 -8.03 -3.40
N TYR A 17 9.78 -6.96 -3.45
CA TYR A 17 9.10 -6.48 -4.65
C TYR A 17 9.72 -5.15 -5.06
N VAL A 18 10.79 -5.20 -5.86
CA VAL A 18 11.53 -3.99 -6.27
C VAL A 18 10.61 -3.07 -7.08
N PHE A 19 10.48 -1.81 -6.63
CA PHE A 19 9.66 -0.81 -7.28
C PHE A 19 10.36 -0.22 -8.52
N ASP A 20 10.33 -0.97 -9.61
CA ASP A 20 10.87 -0.59 -10.92
C ASP A 20 9.86 0.16 -11.80
N GLY A 21 10.22 0.39 -13.05
CA GLY A 21 9.37 1.10 -14.01
C GLY A 21 8.06 0.38 -14.34
N ASP A 22 8.05 -0.96 -14.39
CA ASP A 22 6.85 -1.75 -14.67
C ASP A 22 5.88 -1.69 -13.50
N ARG A 23 6.38 -1.90 -12.27
CA ARG A 23 5.56 -1.76 -11.05
C ARG A 23 5.05 -0.34 -10.85
N SER A 24 5.87 0.67 -11.17
CA SER A 24 5.46 2.07 -11.11
C SER A 24 4.28 2.37 -12.03
N ARG A 25 4.27 1.83 -13.26
CA ARG A 25 3.14 1.94 -14.19
C ARG A 25 1.91 1.20 -13.68
N GLN A 26 2.06 -0.06 -13.25
CA GLN A 26 0.97 -0.88 -12.72
C GLN A 26 0.29 -0.22 -11.51
N GLY A 27 1.09 0.33 -10.60
CA GLY A 27 0.62 0.94 -9.36
C GLY A 27 0.30 2.43 -9.45
N TYR A 28 0.42 3.05 -10.64
CA TYR A 28 0.22 4.50 -10.79
C TYR A 28 -1.12 4.99 -10.18
N PRO A 29 -2.28 4.34 -10.43
CA PRO A 29 -3.55 4.68 -9.77
C PRO A 29 -3.49 4.70 -8.23
N VAL A 30 -2.88 3.66 -7.64
CA VAL A 30 -2.73 3.52 -6.18
C VAL A 30 -1.85 4.62 -5.61
N ASN A 31 -0.67 4.82 -6.21
CA ASN A 31 0.30 5.81 -5.73
C ASN A 31 -0.24 7.24 -5.88
N LYS A 32 -1.02 7.52 -6.93
CA LYS A 32 -1.72 8.79 -7.12
C LYS A 32 -2.80 9.04 -6.06
N LEU A 33 -3.61 8.03 -5.73
CA LEU A 33 -4.57 8.10 -4.61
C LEU A 33 -3.83 8.38 -3.30
N CYS A 34 -2.78 7.64 -3.02
CA CYS A 34 -1.98 7.85 -1.81
C CYS A 34 -1.45 9.29 -1.69
N MET A 35 -1.01 9.90 -2.80
CA MET A 35 -0.57 11.30 -2.79
C MET A 35 -1.69 12.29 -2.51
N SER A 36 -2.91 12.04 -2.99
CA SER A 36 -4.02 12.97 -2.76
C SER A 36 -4.34 13.12 -1.27
N LEU A 37 -4.08 12.07 -0.46
CA LEU A 37 -4.32 12.05 1.00
C LEU A 37 -3.34 12.91 1.82
N THR A 38 -2.36 13.56 1.18
CA THR A 38 -1.57 14.62 1.84
C THR A 38 -2.45 15.80 2.27
N ARG A 39 -3.55 16.04 1.55
CA ARG A 39 -4.52 17.10 1.85
C ARG A 39 -5.54 16.67 2.92
N PRO A 40 -5.76 17.44 4.01
CA PRO A 40 -6.71 17.09 5.06
C PRO A 40 -8.13 16.79 4.60
N GLU A 41 -8.67 17.60 3.69
CA GLU A 41 -10.01 17.47 3.11
C GLU A 41 -10.18 16.16 2.32
N ASN A 42 -9.10 15.66 1.71
CA ASN A 42 -9.11 14.39 1.00
C ASN A 42 -9.13 13.21 1.96
N ARG A 43 -8.44 13.32 3.09
CA ARG A 43 -8.50 12.30 4.15
C ARG A 43 -9.90 12.20 4.73
N GLU A 44 -10.56 13.34 4.93
CA GLU A 44 -11.93 13.36 5.43
C GLU A 44 -12.89 12.69 4.45
N ARG A 45 -12.83 13.06 3.17
CA ARG A 45 -13.64 12.40 2.13
C ARG A 45 -13.37 10.91 2.00
N PHE A 46 -12.11 10.50 2.09
CA PHE A 46 -11.74 9.08 2.06
C PHE A 46 -12.37 8.33 3.23
N ARG A 47 -12.32 8.86 4.46
CA ARG A 47 -12.93 8.21 5.64
C ARG A 47 -14.45 8.16 5.59
N GLN A 48 -15.08 9.15 4.98
CA GLN A 48 -16.54 9.20 4.86
C GLN A 48 -17.07 8.12 3.92
N ASP A 49 -16.41 7.92 2.77
CA ASP A 49 -16.79 6.90 1.79
C ASP A 49 -15.57 6.51 0.93
N GLU A 50 -14.92 5.40 1.31
CA GLU A 50 -13.71 4.93 0.63
C GLU A 50 -13.97 4.48 -0.80
N ASP A 51 -15.08 3.79 -1.05
CA ASP A 51 -15.41 3.26 -2.38
C ASP A 51 -15.73 4.41 -3.34
N ALA A 52 -16.50 5.40 -2.91
CA ALA A 52 -16.76 6.60 -3.70
C ALA A 52 -15.47 7.40 -3.96
N TYR A 53 -14.58 7.50 -2.98
CA TYR A 53 -13.30 8.18 -3.16
C TYR A 53 -12.41 7.46 -4.19
N MET A 54 -12.28 6.14 -4.06
CA MET A 54 -11.48 5.27 -4.94
C MET A 54 -11.98 5.27 -6.39
N ALA A 55 -13.29 5.45 -6.62
CA ALA A 55 -13.88 5.49 -7.96
C ALA A 55 -13.24 6.55 -8.89
N SER A 56 -12.64 7.61 -8.32
CA SER A 56 -12.02 8.70 -9.08
C SER A 56 -10.59 8.44 -9.57
N PHE A 57 -9.96 7.32 -9.19
CA PHE A 57 -8.52 7.08 -9.42
C PHE A 57 -8.18 6.05 -10.51
N GLY A 58 -9.17 5.35 -11.09
CA GLY A 58 -8.91 4.33 -12.11
C GLY A 58 -8.21 3.08 -11.56
N LEU A 59 -8.45 2.74 -10.30
CA LEU A 59 -7.94 1.54 -9.65
C LEU A 59 -8.56 0.29 -10.25
N SER A 60 -7.77 -0.77 -10.39
CA SER A 60 -8.30 -2.12 -10.64
C SER A 60 -9.09 -2.63 -9.42
N GLU A 61 -9.98 -3.60 -9.63
CA GLU A 61 -10.75 -4.20 -8.53
C GLU A 61 -9.85 -4.89 -7.48
N ALA A 62 -8.73 -5.49 -7.90
CA ALA A 62 -7.75 -6.06 -6.98
C ALA A 62 -7.13 -4.98 -6.09
N GLN A 63 -6.77 -3.82 -6.66
CA GLN A 63 -6.22 -2.68 -5.90
C GLN A 63 -7.27 -2.10 -4.94
N LYS A 64 -8.52 -1.90 -5.37
CA LYS A 64 -9.59 -1.43 -4.49
C LYS A 64 -9.81 -2.38 -3.32
N ARG A 65 -9.86 -3.69 -3.61
CA ARG A 65 -9.98 -4.72 -2.58
C ARG A 65 -8.83 -4.67 -1.58
N ALA A 66 -7.59 -4.61 -2.05
CA ALA A 66 -6.43 -4.55 -1.16
C ALA A 66 -6.41 -3.27 -0.32
N ILE A 67 -6.92 -2.14 -0.85
CA ILE A 67 -7.16 -0.93 -0.03
C ILE A 67 -8.23 -1.20 1.04
N ARG A 68 -9.43 -1.67 0.67
CA ARG A 68 -10.54 -1.93 1.63
C ARG A 68 -10.13 -2.87 2.75
N ASP A 69 -9.51 -3.99 2.36
CA ASP A 69 -9.13 -5.06 3.28
C ASP A 69 -7.86 -4.71 4.08
N ARG A 70 -7.23 -3.56 3.78
CA ARG A 70 -5.94 -3.14 4.34
C ARG A 70 -4.86 -4.20 4.13
N ASP A 71 -4.90 -4.90 2.99
CA ASP A 71 -3.88 -5.89 2.64
C ASP A 71 -2.66 -5.16 2.09
N TRP A 72 -1.76 -4.77 3.01
CA TRP A 72 -0.62 -3.95 2.65
C TRP A 72 0.37 -4.73 1.77
N LEU A 73 0.53 -6.03 2.00
CA LEU A 73 1.44 -6.85 1.19
C LEU A 73 0.93 -6.98 -0.24
N GLU A 74 -0.37 -7.22 -0.40
CA GLU A 74 -0.98 -7.29 -1.74
C GLU A 74 -0.93 -5.94 -2.45
N LEU A 75 -1.11 -4.82 -1.73
CA LEU A 75 -0.91 -3.49 -2.34
C LEU A 75 0.51 -3.31 -2.89
N VAL A 76 1.53 -3.78 -2.18
CA VAL A 76 2.91 -3.77 -2.68
C VAL A 76 3.05 -4.64 -3.93
N ARG A 77 2.46 -5.85 -3.92
CA ARG A 77 2.45 -6.75 -5.09
C ARG A 77 1.75 -6.14 -6.30
N LEU A 78 0.72 -5.31 -6.08
CA LEU A 78 -0.06 -4.61 -7.09
C LEU A 78 0.54 -3.24 -7.50
N GLY A 79 1.80 -2.98 -7.15
CA GLY A 79 2.56 -1.80 -7.57
C GLY A 79 2.48 -0.60 -6.61
N GLY A 80 1.88 -0.77 -5.43
CA GLY A 80 1.95 0.21 -4.36
C GLY A 80 3.38 0.35 -3.85
N ASN A 81 3.83 1.59 -3.69
CA ASN A 81 5.12 1.87 -3.05
C ASN A 81 4.89 2.31 -1.60
N ILE A 82 5.67 1.75 -0.67
CA ILE A 82 5.46 1.96 0.77
C ILE A 82 5.45 3.45 1.16
N TYR A 83 6.29 4.29 0.55
CA TYR A 83 6.36 5.72 0.86
C TYR A 83 5.12 6.51 0.41
N TYR A 84 4.36 5.96 -0.53
CA TYR A 84 3.03 6.46 -0.87
C TYR A 84 1.99 5.86 0.07
N MET A 85 2.00 4.54 0.28
CA MET A 85 1.01 3.83 1.09
C MET A 85 0.91 4.32 2.54
N ILE A 86 2.00 4.82 3.14
CA ILE A 86 1.95 5.43 4.48
C ILE A 86 0.92 6.56 4.61
N LYS A 87 0.49 7.20 3.50
CA LYS A 87 -0.57 8.22 3.55
C LYS A 87 -1.96 7.62 3.77
N ILE A 88 -2.24 6.45 3.21
CA ILE A 88 -3.44 5.68 3.57
C ILE A 88 -3.31 5.26 5.02
N GLY A 89 -2.16 4.68 5.41
CA GLY A 89 -1.87 4.26 6.78
C GLY A 89 -2.15 5.36 7.81
N ALA A 90 -1.55 6.54 7.63
CA ALA A 90 -1.80 7.72 8.47
C ALA A 90 -3.26 8.20 8.45
N THR A 91 -3.99 7.99 7.35
CA THR A 91 -5.40 8.36 7.25
C THR A 91 -6.28 7.44 8.11
N VAL A 92 -5.97 6.14 8.15
CA VAL A 92 -6.78 5.10 8.78
C VAL A 92 -6.23 4.60 10.13
N GLY A 93 -5.14 5.19 10.62
CA GLY A 93 -4.52 4.83 11.90
C GLY A 93 -3.59 3.61 11.86
N ALA A 94 -3.09 3.22 10.69
CA ALA A 94 -2.08 2.17 10.54
C ALA A 94 -0.69 2.76 10.36
N GLY A 95 0.12 2.74 11.42
CA GLY A 95 1.54 3.14 11.39
C GLY A 95 2.44 2.13 10.67
N LEU A 96 3.67 2.53 10.34
CA LEU A 96 4.59 1.72 9.53
C LEU A 96 4.93 0.37 10.19
N TYR A 97 5.05 0.31 11.53
CA TYR A 97 5.27 -0.96 12.23
C TYR A 97 4.05 -1.87 12.23
N THR A 98 2.85 -1.31 12.34
CA THR A 98 1.60 -2.10 12.21
C THR A 98 1.50 -2.69 10.81
N MET A 99 1.80 -1.90 9.77
CA MET A 99 1.85 -2.38 8.40
C MET A 99 2.91 -3.47 8.22
N GLY A 100 4.12 -3.26 8.74
CA GLY A 100 5.23 -4.22 8.66
C GLY A 100 4.96 -5.52 9.41
N ALA A 101 4.29 -5.46 10.56
CA ALA A 101 3.85 -6.64 11.32
C ALA A 101 2.86 -7.48 10.50
N GLN A 102 1.84 -6.83 9.93
CA GLN A 102 0.87 -7.50 9.07
C GLN A 102 1.54 -8.14 7.84
N MET A 103 2.43 -7.43 7.15
CA MET A 103 3.16 -7.97 5.99
C MET A 103 4.03 -9.19 6.32
N ARG A 104 4.49 -9.31 7.59
CA ARG A 104 5.23 -10.48 8.08
C ARG A 104 4.33 -11.59 8.64
N GLY A 105 3.02 -11.39 8.69
CA GLY A 105 2.08 -12.34 9.30
C GLY A 105 2.25 -12.46 10.81
N GLN A 106 2.64 -11.36 11.48
CA GLN A 106 2.90 -11.32 12.92
C GLN A 106 1.96 -10.34 13.62
N SER A 107 1.75 -10.55 14.92
CA SER A 107 1.23 -9.50 15.79
C SER A 107 2.19 -8.31 15.88
N LEU A 108 1.69 -7.14 16.27
CA LEU A 108 2.54 -5.97 16.48
C LEU A 108 3.59 -6.22 17.57
N ASP A 109 3.21 -6.89 18.66
CA ASP A 109 4.12 -7.20 19.77
C ASP A 109 5.28 -8.11 19.34
N GLU A 110 4.98 -9.19 18.59
CA GLU A 110 6.02 -10.07 18.03
C GLU A 110 6.95 -9.32 17.07
N PHE A 111 6.39 -8.41 16.27
CA PHE A 111 7.18 -7.59 15.37
C PHE A 111 8.08 -6.61 16.12
N LEU A 112 7.57 -5.95 17.17
CA LEU A 112 8.32 -5.00 17.99
C LEU A 112 9.40 -5.70 18.82
N ALA A 113 9.18 -6.94 19.25
CA ALA A 113 10.20 -7.76 19.92
C ALA A 113 11.44 -8.00 19.05
N THR A 114 11.34 -7.83 17.72
CA THR A 114 12.50 -7.92 16.80
C THR A 114 13.24 -6.59 16.61
N ARG A 115 12.82 -5.51 17.27
CA ARG A 115 13.46 -4.19 17.17
C ARG A 115 14.44 -3.98 18.32
N GLN A 116 15.57 -3.35 18.01
CA GLN A 116 16.59 -3.01 19.01
C GLN A 116 16.20 -1.77 19.82
N ASP A 117 15.42 -0.87 19.24
CA ASP A 117 14.87 0.30 19.91
C ASP A 117 13.49 -0.01 20.49
N LYS A 118 13.37 0.06 21.82
CA LYS A 118 12.11 -0.17 22.55
C LYS A 118 11.16 1.03 22.51
N GLY A 119 11.60 2.19 21.99
CA GLY A 119 10.76 3.36 21.75
C GLY A 119 10.06 3.39 20.39
N ALA A 120 10.24 2.32 19.59
CA ALA A 120 9.58 2.16 18.30
C ALA A 120 8.05 2.08 18.45
N VAL A 121 7.34 3.07 17.87
CA VAL A 121 5.86 3.16 17.82
C VAL A 121 5.36 3.38 16.39
#